data_AF-A0A653D4R5-F1
#
_entry.id   AF-A0A653D4R5-F1
#
_cell.length_a   1.000
_cell.length_b   1.000
_cell.length_c   1.000
_cell.angle_alpha   90.00
_cell.angle_beta   90.00
_cell.angle_gamma   90.00
#
_symmetry.space_group_name_H-M   'P 1'
#
loop_
_entity.id
_entity.type
_entity.pdbx_description
1 polymer ?
#
loop_
_entity_poly.entity_id
_entity_poly.type
_entity_poly.pdbx_seq_one_letter_code
_entity_poly.pdbx_strand_id
1 'polypeptide(L)'
;MPLICSLDEDGEIILWGVVVKQNSSKTFESDSKEVMLVKNSCISLKTMHPDFRDLVCTDLVLDISNNDYAYVSTNYGFILHYHLKGGSNTVKTFHPGTDSSANCLEACPFSSNYLLAGFMNGNVNLYSRLVDNPLMILSDKESSVSNSSIQLIQWSKTRPFVIYVKDAANNIHIWDLSESDIFPIYSIPFQKNITCLKLSPAIDGSEDNRAFLVIGTDDGSVYMHNLSEEHGKQPKSIYEEHIKTFLNYVSRL
;
A
#
# COMPACT_ATOMS: atom_id res chain seq x y z
N MET A 1 1.55 -17.86 -16.55
CA MET A 1 0.08 -17.64 -16.45
C MET A 1 -0.13 -16.49 -15.49
N PRO A 2 -0.97 -15.48 -15.79
CA PRO A 2 -1.24 -14.39 -14.86
C PRO A 2 -1.88 -14.98 -13.60
N LEU A 3 -1.47 -14.47 -12.44
CA LEU A 3 -2.05 -14.82 -11.14
C LEU A 3 -2.75 -13.59 -10.57
N ILE A 4 -3.90 -13.79 -9.95
CA ILE A 4 -4.58 -12.80 -9.11
C ILE A 4 -4.53 -13.33 -7.68
N CYS A 5 -4.18 -12.46 -6.74
CA CYS A 5 -4.28 -12.75 -5.31
C CYS A 5 -5.50 -12.02 -4.75
N SER A 6 -6.33 -12.71 -3.98
CA SER A 6 -7.43 -12.11 -3.23
C SER A 6 -7.31 -12.46 -1.76
N LEU A 7 -7.81 -11.56 -0.91
CA LEU A 7 -7.97 -11.74 0.53
C LEU A 7 -9.43 -11.43 0.87
N ASP A 8 -10.02 -12.23 1.76
CA ASP A 8 -11.27 -11.86 2.43
C ASP A 8 -11.02 -11.42 3.88
N GLU A 9 -12.05 -10.85 4.51
CA GLU A 9 -11.99 -10.37 5.89
C GLU A 9 -11.71 -11.48 6.91
N ASP A 10 -12.08 -12.72 6.58
CA ASP A 10 -11.87 -13.90 7.42
C ASP A 10 -10.43 -14.46 7.32
N GLY A 11 -9.59 -13.89 6.45
CA GLY A 11 -8.21 -14.29 6.29
C GLY A 11 -7.99 -15.48 5.38
N GLU A 12 -8.85 -15.69 4.38
CA GLU A 12 -8.57 -16.61 3.29
C GLU A 12 -7.84 -15.89 2.15
N ILE A 13 -6.56 -16.21 1.98
CA ILE A 13 -5.77 -15.76 0.83
C ILE A 13 -5.93 -16.80 -0.28
N ILE A 14 -6.45 -16.38 -1.43
CA ILE A 14 -6.68 -17.25 -2.59
C ILE A 14 -5.82 -16.78 -3.77
N LEU A 15 -5.06 -17.71 -4.35
CA LEU A 15 -4.37 -17.49 -5.62
C LEU A 15 -5.21 -18.05 -6.76
N TRP A 16 -5.49 -17.20 -7.73
CA TRP A 16 -6.28 -17.52 -8.92
C TRP A 16 -5.39 -17.54 -10.16
N GLY A 17 -5.45 -18.62 -10.92
CA GLY A 17 -4.94 -18.65 -12.29
C GLY A 17 -5.94 -18.01 -13.24
N VAL A 18 -5.48 -17.07 -14.06
CA VAL A 18 -6.30 -16.44 -15.10
C VAL A 18 -6.19 -17.25 -16.40
N VAL A 19 -7.30 -17.82 -16.84
CA VAL A 19 -7.42 -18.52 -18.13
C VAL A 19 -8.21 -17.64 -19.09
N VAL A 20 -7.66 -17.39 -20.28
CA VAL A 20 -8.37 -16.69 -21.35
C VAL A 20 -8.69 -17.69 -22.46
N LYS A 21 -9.98 -17.92 -22.72
CA LYS A 21 -10.43 -18.73 -23.85
C LYS A 21 -10.74 -17.83 -25.04
N GLN A 22 -10.22 -18.20 -26.21
CA GLN A 22 -10.65 -17.59 -27.47
C GLN A 22 -11.86 -18.38 -27.99
N ASN A 23 -12.98 -17.69 -28.19
CA ASN A 23 -14.12 -18.27 -28.88
C ASN A 23 -13.83 -18.30 -30.38
N SER A 24 -13.62 -19.50 -30.93
CA SER A 24 -13.37 -19.70 -32.37
C SER A 24 -14.64 -19.72 -33.21
N SER A 25 -15.68 -18.96 -32.82
CA SER A 25 -16.89 -18.82 -33.64
C SER A 25 -16.60 -17.88 -34.81
N LYS A 26 -16.48 -18.46 -36.02
CA LYS A 26 -16.30 -17.75 -37.30
C LYS A 26 -17.57 -17.01 -37.74
N THR A 27 -18.05 -16.08 -36.92
CA THR A 27 -19.09 -15.12 -37.31
C THR A 27 -18.55 -13.72 -37.02
N PHE A 28 -18.66 -12.85 -38.02
CA PHE A 28 -17.92 -11.59 -38.20
C PHE A 28 -18.07 -10.50 -37.12
N GLU A 29 -18.64 -10.79 -35.96
CA GLU A 29 -18.89 -9.81 -34.92
C GLU A 29 -18.52 -10.38 -33.53
N SER A 30 -17.53 -9.71 -32.91
CA SER A 30 -17.01 -9.89 -31.55
C SER A 30 -16.06 -11.08 -31.31
N ASP A 31 -14.75 -10.79 -31.33
CA ASP A 31 -13.69 -11.53 -30.62
C ASP A 31 -13.91 -11.48 -29.09
N SER A 32 -14.99 -12.11 -28.60
CA SER A 32 -15.26 -12.18 -27.17
C SER A 32 -14.26 -13.13 -26.52
N LYS A 33 -13.34 -12.57 -25.73
CA LYS A 33 -12.43 -13.34 -24.88
C LYS A 33 -13.15 -13.63 -23.57
N GLU A 34 -13.38 -14.90 -23.29
CA GLU A 34 -13.90 -15.33 -22.01
C GLU A 34 -12.73 -15.45 -21.02
N VAL A 35 -12.81 -14.74 -19.90
CA VAL A 35 -11.83 -14.80 -18.81
C VAL A 35 -12.40 -15.64 -17.68
N MET A 36 -11.69 -16.69 -17.29
CA MET A 36 -12.05 -17.53 -16.16
C MET A 36 -10.97 -17.47 -15.08
N LEU A 37 -11.40 -17.46 -13.82
CA LEU A 37 -10.52 -17.58 -12.66
C LEU A 37 -10.57 -19.00 -12.13
N VAL A 38 -9.42 -19.66 -12.08
CA VAL A 38 -9.28 -21.01 -11.54
C VAL A 38 -8.54 -20.92 -10.22
N LYS A 39 -9.15 -21.42 -9.14
CA LYS A 39 -8.50 -21.45 -7.82
C LYS A 39 -7.30 -22.40 -7.86
N ASN A 40 -6.11 -21.87 -7.65
CA ASN A 40 -4.86 -22.63 -7.63
C ASN A 40 -4.50 -23.08 -6.22
N SER A 41 -4.56 -22.18 -5.24
CA SER A 41 -4.24 -22.46 -3.84
C SER A 41 -5.03 -21.57 -2.87
N CYS A 42 -5.07 -21.96 -1.61
CA CYS A 42 -5.74 -21.25 -0.51
C CYS A 42 -4.86 -21.30 0.74
N ILE A 43 -4.75 -20.19 1.45
CA ILE A 43 -4.07 -20.10 2.75
C ILE A 43 -5.06 -19.50 3.74
N SER A 44 -5.35 -20.25 4.82
CA SER A 44 -6.27 -19.83 5.88
C SER A 44 -5.49 -19.23 7.05
N LEU A 45 -5.55 -17.92 7.23
CA LEU A 45 -4.82 -17.23 8.30
C LEU A 45 -5.36 -17.58 9.68
N LYS A 46 -6.67 -17.77 9.83
CA LYS A 46 -7.30 -18.24 11.08
C LYS A 46 -6.79 -19.62 11.51
N THR A 47 -6.58 -20.52 10.54
CA THR A 47 -6.02 -21.85 10.84
C THR A 47 -4.56 -21.76 11.28
N MET A 48 -3.79 -20.83 10.69
CA MET A 48 -2.38 -20.60 11.01
C MET A 48 -2.19 -19.85 12.34
N HIS A 49 -3.18 -19.06 12.76
CA HIS A 49 -3.16 -18.25 13.98
C HIS A 49 -4.43 -18.49 14.82
N PRO A 50 -4.59 -19.69 15.42
CA PRO A 50 -5.81 -20.07 16.16
C PRO A 50 -6.03 -19.22 17.42
N ASP A 51 -5.00 -18.52 17.90
CA ASP A 51 -5.09 -17.60 19.04
C ASP A 51 -5.87 -16.33 18.68
N PHE A 52 -5.94 -15.95 17.40
CA PHE A 52 -6.68 -14.79 16.91
C PHE A 52 -8.11 -15.20 16.49
N ARG A 53 -8.95 -15.48 17.50
CA ARG A 53 -10.29 -16.07 17.28
C ARG A 53 -11.26 -15.19 16.47
N ASP A 54 -11.13 -13.88 16.63
CA ASP A 54 -11.88 -12.82 15.93
C ASP A 54 -10.97 -12.06 14.96
N LEU A 55 -9.99 -12.76 14.35
CA LEU A 55 -9.15 -12.20 13.30
C LEU A 55 -10.01 -11.61 12.19
N VAL A 56 -9.77 -10.33 11.91
CA VAL A 56 -10.28 -9.61 10.75
C VAL A 56 -9.09 -9.06 9.99
N CYS A 57 -9.00 -9.41 8.71
CA CYS A 57 -7.98 -8.89 7.81
C CYS A 57 -8.50 -7.64 7.10
N THR A 58 -7.69 -6.58 7.02
CA THR A 58 -8.13 -5.26 6.57
C THR A 58 -7.57 -4.84 5.21
N ASP A 59 -6.35 -5.27 4.88
CA ASP A 59 -5.71 -4.94 3.61
C ASP A 59 -4.65 -5.99 3.24
N LEU A 60 -4.33 -6.06 1.94
CA LEU A 60 -3.38 -6.98 1.34
C LEU A 60 -2.45 -6.22 0.40
N VAL A 61 -1.13 -6.38 0.60
CA VAL A 61 -0.12 -5.91 -0.36
C VAL A 61 0.82 -7.04 -0.73
N LEU A 62 1.19 -7.13 -2.01
CA LEU A 62 2.17 -8.09 -2.51
C LEU A 62 3.58 -7.48 -2.54
N ASP A 63 4.59 -8.32 -2.32
CA ASP A 63 5.98 -7.92 -2.48
C ASP A 63 6.30 -7.57 -3.95
N ILE A 64 6.72 -6.32 -4.17
CA ILE A 64 7.01 -5.76 -5.49
C ILE A 64 8.13 -6.49 -6.27
N SER A 65 8.99 -7.25 -5.60
CA SER A 65 10.18 -7.85 -6.23
C SER A 65 9.90 -9.17 -6.96
N ASN A 66 9.00 -9.99 -6.43
CA ASN A 66 8.70 -11.31 -6.99
C ASN A 66 7.23 -11.75 -6.86
N ASN A 67 6.38 -10.99 -6.15
CA ASN A 67 4.99 -11.36 -5.83
C ASN A 67 4.84 -12.72 -5.14
N ASP A 68 5.91 -13.27 -4.56
CA ASP A 68 5.90 -14.54 -3.85
C ASP A 68 5.51 -14.38 -2.39
N TYR A 69 5.51 -13.13 -1.91
CA TYR A 69 5.16 -12.79 -0.54
C TYR A 69 3.96 -11.84 -0.50
N ALA A 70 3.15 -12.02 0.54
CA ALA A 70 2.02 -11.16 0.87
C ALA A 70 2.18 -10.60 2.27
N TYR A 71 1.73 -9.35 2.43
CA TYR A 71 1.56 -8.70 3.72
C TYR A 71 0.08 -8.46 3.95
N VAL A 72 -0.41 -8.86 5.12
CA VAL A 72 -1.81 -8.72 5.52
C VAL A 72 -1.90 -7.94 6.82
N SER A 73 -2.65 -6.85 6.83
CA SER A 73 -2.96 -6.09 8.06
C SER A 73 -4.18 -6.67 8.76
N THR A 74 -4.20 -6.52 10.10
CA THR A 74 -5.22 -7.15 10.94
C THR A 74 -5.82 -6.17 11.95
N ASN A 75 -7.01 -6.50 12.45
CA ASN A 75 -7.65 -5.80 13.57
C ASN A 75 -6.83 -5.83 14.88
N TYR A 76 -5.90 -6.77 15.02
CA TYR A 76 -4.96 -6.81 16.15
C TYR A 76 -3.79 -5.83 16.01
N GLY A 77 -3.66 -5.15 14.87
CA GLY A 77 -2.51 -4.27 14.58
C GLY A 77 -1.30 -5.01 14.04
N PHE A 78 -1.32 -6.34 14.05
CA PHE A 78 -0.25 -7.13 13.46
C PHE A 78 -0.28 -7.06 11.93
N ILE A 79 0.91 -7.04 11.35
CA ILE A 79 1.10 -7.24 9.92
C ILE A 79 1.73 -8.61 9.73
N LEU A 80 1.03 -9.47 9.01
CA LEU A 80 1.41 -10.85 8.82
C LEU A 80 2.08 -11.00 7.45
N HIS A 81 3.29 -11.54 7.42
CA HIS A 81 4.09 -11.74 6.21
C HIS A 81 4.09 -13.23 5.84
N TYR A 82 3.55 -13.53 4.66
CA TYR A 82 3.36 -14.90 4.19
C TYR A 82 4.10 -15.17 2.89
N HIS A 83 4.63 -16.37 2.77
CA HIS A 83 5.05 -16.93 1.50
C HIS A 83 3.85 -17.59 0.81
N LEU A 84 3.52 -17.15 -0.41
CA LEU A 84 2.35 -17.58 -1.16
C LEU A 84 2.54 -18.94 -1.85
N LYS A 85 3.78 -19.40 -2.00
CA LYS A 85 4.12 -20.63 -2.74
C LYS A 85 4.61 -21.77 -1.84
N GLY A 86 3.73 -22.36 -1.03
CA GLY A 86 4.00 -23.59 -0.26
C GLY A 86 5.11 -23.48 0.80
N GLY A 87 5.19 -24.47 1.70
CA GLY A 87 6.17 -24.51 2.80
C GLY A 87 5.62 -24.00 4.15
N SER A 88 6.50 -23.62 5.08
CA SER A 88 6.09 -22.90 6.30
C SER A 88 5.57 -21.52 5.89
N ASN A 89 4.24 -21.37 5.83
CA ASN A 89 3.60 -20.24 5.16
C ASN A 89 3.82 -18.92 5.90
N THR A 90 3.86 -18.91 7.24
CA THR A 90 4.15 -17.69 8.01
C THR A 90 5.65 -17.45 8.07
N VAL A 91 6.08 -16.33 7.50
CA VAL A 91 7.49 -15.91 7.50
C VAL A 91 7.77 -15.04 8.70
N LYS A 92 6.87 -14.09 8.99
CA LYS A 92 7.09 -13.06 10.02
C LYS A 92 5.79 -12.40 10.48
N THR A 93 5.76 -11.93 11.72
CA THR A 93 4.71 -11.05 12.24
C THR A 93 5.37 -9.74 12.68
N PHE A 94 4.86 -8.61 12.17
CA PHE A 94 5.28 -7.28 12.61
C PHE A 94 4.31 -6.75 13.64
N HIS A 95 4.84 -6.15 14.71
CA HIS A 95 4.08 -5.65 15.84
C HIS A 95 3.85 -4.13 15.72
N PRO A 96 2.68 -3.60 16.14
CA PRO A 96 2.31 -2.21 15.95
C PRO A 96 3.06 -1.20 16.83
N GLY A 97 3.81 -1.66 17.83
CA GLY A 97 4.41 -0.81 18.88
C GLY A 97 3.40 -0.15 19.83
N THR A 98 2.13 -0.08 19.44
CA THR A 98 0.98 0.45 20.20
C THR A 98 -0.26 -0.37 19.90
N ASP A 99 -1.14 -0.58 20.88
CA ASP A 99 -2.36 -1.37 20.69
C ASP A 99 -3.38 -0.60 19.83
N SER A 100 -3.37 -0.86 18.52
CA SER A 100 -4.29 -0.27 17.54
C SER A 100 -4.41 -1.17 16.32
N SER A 101 -5.61 -1.27 15.74
CA SER A 101 -5.83 -2.02 14.50
C SER A 101 -5.12 -1.38 13.31
N ALA A 102 -4.55 -2.22 12.43
CA ALA A 102 -3.98 -1.78 11.16
C ALA A 102 -5.10 -1.78 10.10
N ASN A 103 -5.18 -0.74 9.29
CA ASN A 103 -6.28 -0.51 8.34
C ASN A 103 -5.86 -0.64 6.88
N CYS A 104 -4.66 -0.18 6.54
CA CYS A 104 -4.19 -0.13 5.16
C CYS A 104 -2.67 -0.29 5.09
N LEU A 105 -2.19 -0.76 3.95
CA LEU A 105 -0.79 -1.06 3.68
C LEU A 105 -0.32 -0.39 2.40
N GLU A 106 0.97 -0.08 2.33
CA GLU A 106 1.62 0.34 1.10
C GLU A 106 3.05 -0.21 1.06
N ALA A 107 3.39 -0.96 0.01
CA ALA A 107 4.76 -1.44 -0.20
C ALA A 107 5.68 -0.28 -0.61
N CYS A 108 6.93 -0.30 -0.11
CA CYS A 108 7.93 0.66 -0.59
C CYS A 108 8.25 0.39 -2.06
N PRO A 109 8.10 1.38 -2.97
CA PRO A 109 8.33 1.18 -4.39
C PRO A 109 9.82 1.05 -4.75
N PHE A 110 10.73 1.34 -3.81
CA PHE A 110 12.17 1.36 -4.04
C PHE A 110 12.92 0.15 -3.48
N SER A 111 12.27 -0.64 -2.62
CA SER A 111 12.88 -1.81 -1.99
C SER A 111 11.81 -2.69 -1.35
N SER A 112 11.86 -3.99 -1.61
CA SER A 112 10.95 -4.95 -1.00
C SER A 112 11.18 -5.18 0.50
N ASN A 113 12.22 -4.57 1.09
CA ASN A 113 12.49 -4.67 2.51
C ASN A 113 11.59 -3.79 3.38
N TYR A 114 10.91 -2.80 2.81
CA TYR A 114 10.17 -1.81 3.58
C TYR A 114 8.70 -1.76 3.18
N LEU A 115 7.84 -1.49 4.16
CA LEU A 115 6.41 -1.28 3.96
C LEU A 115 5.87 -0.26 4.97
N LEU A 116 4.80 0.42 4.60
CA LEU A 116 4.04 1.31 5.48
C LEU A 116 2.73 0.65 5.87
N ALA A 117 2.28 0.94 7.10
CA ALA A 117 0.95 0.58 7.56
C ALA A 117 0.28 1.74 8.30
N GLY A 118 -0.99 1.96 7.99
CA GLY A 118 -1.82 2.96 8.64
C GLY A 118 -2.68 2.33 9.73
N PHE A 119 -2.82 3.03 10.85
CA PHE A 119 -3.50 2.53 12.04
C PHE A 119 -4.73 3.36 12.43
N MET A 120 -5.66 2.73 13.17
CA MET A 120 -6.87 3.40 13.66
C MET A 120 -6.59 4.57 14.63
N ASN A 121 -5.43 4.55 15.30
CA ASN A 121 -5.01 5.65 16.18
C ASN A 121 -4.40 6.85 15.43
N GLY A 122 -4.29 6.79 14.10
CA GLY A 122 -3.72 7.85 13.27
C GLY A 122 -2.21 7.78 13.08
N ASN A 123 -1.56 6.71 13.54
CA ASN A 123 -0.16 6.48 13.23
C ASN A 123 0.00 5.87 11.83
N VAL A 124 1.11 6.22 11.19
CA VAL A 124 1.68 5.48 10.06
C VAL A 124 3.02 4.90 10.50
N ASN A 125 3.13 3.58 10.47
CA ASN A 125 4.36 2.90 10.86
C ASN A 125 5.15 2.47 9.63
N LEU A 126 6.46 2.71 9.66
CA LEU A 126 7.41 2.16 8.70
C LEU A 126 8.04 0.88 9.27
N TYR A 127 7.93 -0.22 8.53
CA TYR A 127 8.55 -1.49 8.91
C TYR A 127 9.71 -1.84 7.98
N SER A 128 10.63 -2.65 8.53
CA SER A 128 11.65 -3.36 7.77
C SER A 128 11.51 -4.85 7.99
N ARG A 129 11.65 -5.64 6.93
CA ARG A 129 11.68 -7.12 7.01
C ARG A 129 12.69 -7.67 8.01
N LEU A 130 13.71 -6.89 8.37
CA LEU A 130 14.79 -7.31 9.27
C LEU A 130 14.40 -7.25 10.76
N VAL A 131 13.42 -6.43 11.13
CA VAL A 131 13.00 -6.23 12.54
C VAL A 131 11.50 -6.41 12.71
N ASP A 132 11.05 -6.77 13.91
CA ASP A 132 9.64 -7.11 14.17
C ASP A 132 8.82 -5.86 14.56
N ASN A 133 9.49 -4.86 15.14
CA ASN A 133 8.92 -3.59 15.55
C ASN A 133 9.07 -2.54 14.44
N PRO A 134 8.26 -1.46 14.45
CA PRO A 134 8.40 -0.38 13.48
C PRO A 134 9.76 0.32 13.64
N LEU A 135 10.37 0.67 12.51
CA LEU A 135 11.57 1.53 12.46
C LEU A 135 11.21 2.98 12.85
N MET A 136 10.01 3.41 12.48
CA MET A 136 9.54 4.78 12.65
C MET A 136 8.02 4.80 12.75
N ILE A 137 7.51 5.74 13.54
CA ILE A 137 6.07 5.98 13.73
C ILE A 137 5.82 7.44 13.42
N LEU A 138 5.11 7.71 12.32
CA LEU A 138 4.68 9.04 11.89
C LEU A 138 3.29 9.32 12.47
N SER A 139 3.06 10.51 13.02
CA SER A 139 1.76 10.86 13.60
C SER A 139 1.52 12.38 13.62
N ASP A 140 0.31 12.83 13.33
CA ASP A 140 -0.10 14.25 13.42
C ASP A 140 -0.70 14.58 14.81
N LYS A 141 0.08 14.33 15.88
CA LYS A 141 -0.40 14.45 17.27
C LYS A 141 -0.65 15.89 17.75
N GLU A 142 -0.19 16.90 17.00
CA GLU A 142 -0.55 18.30 17.31
C GLU A 142 -2.01 18.59 16.95
N SER A 143 -2.58 17.85 16.00
CA SER A 143 -4.01 17.92 15.71
C SER A 143 -4.79 17.26 16.85
N SER A 144 -5.44 18.07 17.69
CA SER A 144 -6.38 17.62 18.73
C SER A 144 -7.70 17.08 18.15
N VAL A 145 -7.68 16.63 16.89
CA VAL A 145 -8.85 16.29 16.09
C VAL A 145 -9.34 14.90 16.48
N SER A 146 -10.60 14.81 16.92
CA SER A 146 -11.28 13.54 17.05
C SER A 146 -11.46 12.92 15.65
N ASN A 147 -10.96 11.69 15.46
CA ASN A 147 -11.03 10.86 14.24
C ASN A 147 -9.81 10.93 13.30
N SER A 148 -8.63 10.57 13.81
CA SER A 148 -7.36 10.51 13.08
C SER A 148 -7.08 9.19 12.35
N SER A 149 -8.01 8.23 12.36
CA SER A 149 -7.78 6.87 11.80
C SER A 149 -7.27 6.92 10.35
N ILE A 150 -6.13 6.29 10.07
CA ILE A 150 -5.56 6.26 8.72
C ILE A 150 -6.38 5.32 7.84
N GLN A 151 -6.78 5.80 6.67
CA GLN A 151 -7.63 5.06 5.74
C GLN A 151 -6.92 4.71 4.43
N LEU A 152 -6.09 5.61 3.89
CA LEU A 152 -5.35 5.38 2.65
C LEU A 152 -3.90 5.85 2.81
N ILE A 153 -2.97 5.11 2.22
CA ILE A 153 -1.56 5.49 2.09
C ILE A 153 -1.17 5.35 0.62
N GLN A 154 -0.40 6.30 0.10
CA GLN A 154 0.30 6.15 -1.17
C GLN A 154 1.73 6.67 -1.03
N TRP A 155 2.70 5.82 -1.37
CA TRP A 155 4.09 6.21 -1.41
C TRP A 155 4.39 6.83 -2.77
N SER A 156 5.03 7.99 -2.80
CA SER A 156 5.49 8.55 -4.06
C SER A 156 6.45 7.59 -4.76
N LYS A 157 6.19 7.36 -6.06
CA LYS A 157 7.03 6.53 -6.94
C LYS A 157 8.16 7.33 -7.57
N THR A 158 8.14 8.66 -7.41
CA THR A 158 9.10 9.59 -8.03
C THR A 158 9.87 10.41 -6.99
N ARG A 159 9.48 10.33 -5.71
CA ARG A 159 10.08 11.06 -4.59
C ARG A 159 10.22 10.12 -3.38
N PRO A 160 11.40 9.53 -3.12
CA PRO A 160 11.54 8.47 -2.12
C PRO A 160 11.13 8.81 -0.69
N PHE A 161 11.30 10.07 -0.29
CA PHE A 161 10.97 10.55 1.04
C PHE A 161 9.50 10.97 1.21
N VAL A 162 8.71 10.99 0.12
CA VAL A 162 7.36 11.58 0.13
C VAL A 162 6.27 10.52 0.24
N ILE A 163 5.41 10.69 1.26
CA ILE A 163 4.29 9.80 1.57
C ILE A 163 3.01 10.63 1.67
N TYR A 164 1.94 10.16 1.02
CA TYR A 164 0.60 10.74 1.09
C TYR A 164 -0.30 9.86 1.94
N VAL A 165 -1.02 10.45 2.87
CA VAL A 165 -1.86 9.74 3.82
C VAL A 165 -3.22 10.41 3.89
N LYS A 166 -4.31 9.64 3.83
CA LYS A 166 -5.67 10.14 4.06
C LYS A 166 -6.22 9.61 5.38
N ASP A 167 -6.66 10.52 6.24
CA ASP A 167 -7.28 10.19 7.53
C ASP A 167 -8.81 10.10 7.45
N ALA A 168 -9.45 9.72 8.55
CA ALA A 168 -10.90 9.62 8.67
C ALA A 168 -11.61 10.98 8.84
N ALA A 169 -10.87 12.06 9.12
CA ALA A 169 -11.36 13.43 9.05
C ALA A 169 -11.34 14.01 7.62
N ASN A 170 -10.94 13.19 6.63
CA ASN A 170 -10.86 13.54 5.22
C ASN A 170 -9.81 14.60 4.88
N ASN A 171 -8.71 14.60 5.63
CA ASN A 171 -7.50 15.35 5.34
C ASN A 171 -6.52 14.48 4.56
N ILE A 172 -5.79 15.11 3.64
CA ILE A 172 -4.60 14.54 3.03
C ILE A 172 -3.38 15.12 3.75
N HIS A 173 -2.65 14.27 4.45
CA HIS A 173 -1.36 14.58 5.04
C HIS A 173 -0.25 14.21 4.07
N ILE A 174 0.71 15.12 3.91
CA ILE A 174 1.91 14.91 3.10
C ILE A 174 3.09 14.92 4.04
N TRP A 175 3.84 13.83 4.03
CA TRP A 175 5.10 13.72 4.74
C TRP A 175 6.24 13.80 3.74
N ASP A 176 7.26 14.60 4.05
CA ASP A 176 8.57 14.51 3.41
C ASP A 176 9.60 14.21 4.51
N LEU A 177 10.05 12.96 4.55
CA LEU A 177 10.99 12.47 5.56
C LEU A 177 12.39 13.10 5.45
N SER A 178 12.67 13.84 4.37
CA SER A 178 13.90 14.64 4.29
C SER A 178 13.79 15.99 5.01
N GLU A 179 12.56 16.44 5.27
CA GLU A 179 12.28 17.69 5.97
C GLU A 179 11.83 17.47 7.42
N SER A 180 10.92 16.52 7.64
CA SER A 180 10.34 16.23 8.95
C SER A 180 9.86 14.78 9.04
N ASP A 181 10.34 14.08 10.08
CA ASP A 181 9.85 12.77 10.51
C ASP A 181 8.96 12.85 11.78
N ILE A 182 8.67 14.05 12.26
CA ILE A 182 7.88 14.29 13.47
C ILE A 182 6.42 14.66 13.14
N PHE A 183 6.21 15.53 12.15
CA PHE A 183 4.89 16.02 11.71
C PHE A 183 4.80 16.10 10.18
N PRO A 184 3.58 16.01 9.59
CA PRO A 184 3.42 16.20 8.17
C PRO A 184 3.80 17.63 7.76
N ILE A 185 4.39 17.79 6.58
CA ILE A 185 4.73 19.11 6.01
C ILE A 185 3.48 19.87 5.55
N TYR A 186 2.43 19.13 5.16
CA TYR A 186 1.13 19.68 4.81
C TYR A 186 0.01 18.77 5.32
N SER A 187 -1.07 19.38 5.82
CA SER A 187 -2.34 18.72 6.13
C SER A 187 -3.45 19.50 5.42
N ILE A 188 -4.04 18.91 4.39
CA ILE A 188 -4.97 19.60 3.48
C ILE A 188 -6.37 18.98 3.63
N PRO A 189 -7.37 19.71 4.13
CA PRO A 189 -8.74 19.21 4.18
C PRO A 189 -9.31 19.09 2.77
N PHE A 190 -10.03 18.01 2.49
CA PHE A 190 -10.75 17.83 1.25
C PHE A 190 -12.26 17.87 1.50
N GLN A 191 -13.00 18.58 0.65
CA GLN A 191 -14.42 18.86 0.94
C GLN A 191 -15.33 17.64 0.76
N LYS A 192 -15.06 16.82 -0.25
CA LYS A 192 -15.84 15.60 -0.56
C LYS A 192 -15.14 14.37 0.00
N ASN A 193 -15.86 13.41 0.56
CA ASN A 193 -15.20 12.27 1.18
C ASN A 193 -14.44 11.44 0.14
N ILE A 194 -13.13 11.27 0.36
CA ILE A 194 -12.23 10.53 -0.52
C ILE A 194 -12.40 9.04 -0.25
N THR A 195 -12.67 8.28 -1.31
CA THR A 195 -12.82 6.82 -1.26
C THR A 195 -11.62 6.09 -1.86
N CYS A 196 -10.90 6.71 -2.79
CA CYS A 196 -9.66 6.16 -3.33
C CYS A 196 -8.68 7.24 -3.72
N LEU A 197 -7.39 6.91 -3.64
CA LEU A 197 -6.27 7.81 -3.91
C LEU A 197 -5.18 7.01 -4.62
N LYS A 198 -4.73 7.49 -5.79
CA LYS A 198 -3.66 6.84 -6.58
C LYS A 198 -2.72 7.85 -7.21
N LEU A 199 -1.43 7.57 -7.09
CA LEU A 199 -0.37 8.32 -7.77
C LEU A 199 -0.07 7.71 -9.14
N SER A 200 0.22 8.58 -10.11
CA SER A 200 0.70 8.18 -11.43
C SER A 200 1.93 7.27 -11.30
N PRO A 201 2.06 6.24 -12.14
CA PRO A 201 3.26 5.40 -12.15
C PRO A 201 4.51 6.22 -12.46
N ALA A 202 5.68 5.73 -12.03
CA ALA A 202 6.96 6.23 -12.53
C ALA A 202 7.08 5.81 -14.00
N ILE A 203 6.63 6.67 -14.92
CA ILE A 203 6.80 6.42 -16.35
C ILE A 203 8.22 6.88 -16.72
N ASP A 204 9.12 5.91 -16.84
CA ASP A 204 10.44 6.10 -17.43
C ASP A 204 10.29 6.34 -18.94
N GLY A 205 10.92 7.41 -19.44
CA GLY A 205 11.08 7.64 -20.88
C GLY A 205 9.95 8.39 -21.60
N SER A 206 8.93 8.90 -20.89
CA SER A 206 7.99 9.86 -21.49
C SER A 206 8.57 11.28 -21.43
N GLU A 207 8.49 12.04 -22.53
CA GLU A 207 8.78 13.49 -22.52
C GLU A 207 7.84 14.27 -21.56
N ASP A 208 6.70 13.67 -21.21
CA ASP A 208 5.78 14.22 -20.22
C ASP A 208 6.33 14.04 -18.80
N ASN A 209 6.84 15.14 -18.25
CA ASN A 209 7.37 15.21 -16.89
C ASN A 209 6.30 15.32 -15.80
N ARG A 210 5.02 15.32 -16.17
CA ARG A 210 3.95 15.47 -15.18
C ARG A 210 3.77 14.19 -14.36
N ALA A 211 3.61 14.39 -13.06
CA ALA A 211 3.09 13.38 -12.14
C ALA A 211 1.75 13.87 -11.63
N PHE A 212 0.84 12.94 -11.39
CA PHE A 212 -0.54 13.27 -11.03
C PHE A 212 -0.97 12.47 -9.81
N LEU A 213 -1.80 13.11 -9.00
CA LEU A 213 -2.58 12.48 -7.94
C LEU A 213 -4.04 12.40 -8.39
N VAL A 214 -4.59 11.20 -8.47
CA VAL A 214 -5.99 10.96 -8.80
C VAL A 214 -6.76 10.62 -7.53
N ILE A 215 -7.86 11.31 -7.31
CA ILE A 215 -8.74 11.17 -6.15
C ILE A 215 -10.14 10.79 -6.66
N GLY A 216 -10.68 9.70 -6.15
CA GLY A 216 -12.09 9.34 -6.31
C GLY A 216 -12.86 9.65 -5.03
N THR A 217 -14.08 10.15 -5.19
CA THR A 217 -14.96 10.53 -4.07
C THR A 217 -16.20 9.65 -3.99
N ASP A 218 -16.87 9.66 -2.85
CA ASP A 218 -18.10 8.88 -2.59
C ASP A 218 -19.29 9.28 -3.46
N ASP A 219 -19.32 10.52 -3.95
CA ASP A 219 -20.32 11.01 -4.91
C ASP A 219 -20.02 10.62 -6.38
N GLY A 220 -18.97 9.82 -6.62
CA GLY A 220 -18.59 9.34 -7.94
C GLY A 220 -17.76 10.34 -8.76
N SER A 221 -17.38 11.49 -8.21
CA SER A 221 -16.47 12.43 -8.89
C SER A 221 -15.04 11.90 -8.90
N VAL A 222 -14.28 12.30 -9.93
CA VAL A 222 -12.84 12.02 -10.05
C VAL A 222 -12.10 13.34 -10.24
N TYR A 223 -11.10 13.57 -9.39
CA TYR A 223 -10.22 14.73 -9.44
C TYR A 223 -8.83 14.29 -9.85
N MET A 224 -8.20 15.05 -10.74
CA MET A 224 -6.80 14.85 -11.14
C MET A 224 -6.02 16.12 -10.79
N HIS A 225 -5.06 15.97 -9.89
CA HIS A 225 -4.18 17.05 -9.46
C HIS A 225 -2.81 16.87 -10.09
N ASN A 226 -2.31 17.90 -10.76
CA ASN A 226 -0.91 17.97 -11.18
C ASN A 226 -0.05 18.15 -9.93
N LEU A 227 0.93 17.28 -9.74
CA LEU A 227 1.94 17.48 -8.70
C LEU A 227 2.91 18.58 -9.13
N SER A 228 3.26 19.45 -8.18
CA SER A 228 4.28 20.49 -8.38
C SER A 228 5.63 19.88 -8.71
N GLU A 229 6.61 20.71 -9.10
CA GLU A 229 7.97 20.22 -9.30
C GLU A 229 8.51 19.54 -8.03
N GLU A 230 8.26 20.10 -6.85
CA GLU A 230 8.68 19.59 -5.53
C GLU A 230 8.13 18.20 -5.19
N HIS A 231 6.92 17.89 -5.66
CA HIS A 231 6.25 16.62 -5.37
C HIS A 231 6.20 15.66 -6.57
N GLY A 232 6.54 16.15 -7.76
CA GLY A 232 6.43 15.44 -9.03
C GLY A 232 7.71 14.69 -9.43
N LYS A 233 7.90 14.51 -10.74
CA LYS A 233 9.07 13.81 -11.28
C LYS A 233 10.35 14.61 -11.04
N GLN A 234 11.46 13.90 -10.88
CA GLN A 234 12.80 14.48 -10.75
C GLN A 234 13.65 14.11 -11.96
N PRO A 235 14.68 14.91 -12.29
CA PRO A 235 15.74 14.47 -13.20
C PRO A 235 16.32 13.13 -12.73
N LYS A 236 16.55 12.21 -13.68
CA LYS A 236 16.95 10.82 -13.38
C LYS A 236 18.15 10.72 -12.43
N SER A 237 19.18 11.56 -12.59
CA SER A 237 20.36 11.55 -11.72
C SER A 237 20.03 11.90 -10.27
N ILE A 238 19.16 12.90 -10.06
CA ILE A 238 18.71 13.32 -8.73
C ILE A 238 17.82 12.24 -8.11
N TYR A 239 16.92 11.66 -8.92
CA TYR A 239 16.06 10.57 -8.48
C TYR A 239 16.86 9.35 -7.98
N GLU A 240 17.88 8.91 -8.73
CA GLU A 240 18.75 7.80 -8.34
C GLU A 240 19.54 8.11 -7.06
N GLU A 241 20.03 9.35 -6.91
CA GLU A 241 20.69 9.80 -5.68
C GLU A 241 19.73 9.80 -4.49
N HIS A 242 18.51 10.31 -4.67
CA HIS A 242 17.50 10.35 -3.61
C HIS A 242 17.09 8.95 -3.15
N ILE A 243 16.99 7.98 -4.07
CA ILE A 243 16.74 6.57 -3.68
C ILE A 243 17.88 6.07 -2.81
N LYS A 244 19.12 6.27 -3.23
CA LYS A 244 20.30 5.82 -2.47
C LYS A 244 20.34 6.46 -1.08
N THR A 245 20.09 7.76 -1.00
CA THR A 245 20.07 8.51 0.27
C THR A 245 18.94 8.01 1.17
N PHE A 246 17.73 7.81 0.64
CA PHE A 246 16.60 7.27 1.37
C PHE A 246 16.91 5.89 1.95
N LEU A 247 17.39 4.95 1.13
CA LEU A 247 17.71 3.60 1.58
C LEU A 247 18.81 3.59 2.65
N ASN A 248 19.81 4.48 2.53
CA ASN A 248 20.82 4.65 3.57
C ASN A 248 20.22 5.19 4.87
N TYR A 249 19.31 6.17 4.79
CA TYR A 249 18.62 6.73 5.95
C TYR A 249 17.81 5.66 6.69
N VAL A 250 16.90 4.96 6.00
CA VAL A 250 16.04 3.95 6.65
C VAL A 250 16.78 2.69 7.09
N SER A 251 17.96 2.41 6.54
CA SER A 251 18.82 1.31 7.02
C SER A 251 19.54 1.58 8.34
N ARG A 252 19.55 2.85 8.78
CA ARG A 252 20.24 3.31 9.99
C ARG A 252 19.29 3.63 11.15
N LEU A 253 17.98 3.56 10.91
CA LEU A 253 16.93 3.56 11.94
C LEU A 253 16.94 2.21 12.66
#